data_AF-A0A948DMI7-F1
#
_entry.id   AF-A0A948DMI7-F1
#
_cell.length_a   1.000
_cell.length_b   1.000
_cell.length_c   1.000
_cell.angle_alpha   90.00
_cell.angle_beta   90.00
_cell.angle_gamma   90.00
#
_symmetry.space_group_name_H-M   'P 1'
#
loop_
_entity.id
_entity.type
_entity.pdbx_description
1 polymer ?
#
loop_
_entity_poly.entity_id
_entity_poly.type
_entity_poly.pdbx_seq_one_letter_code
_entity_poly.pdbx_strand_id
1 'polypeptide(L)'
;MVAYFKNQLRGYDVVLATLGTFSEDICRNCIGLSGAQTKVIKGLKKLRMDLEKSSIPEMEKEQIFIGVESFFKAAEGLKLAEELSCQKTAGQCKIGPGCFPLGALELMNQITEHAILPEKEVSKMAKLICQACGAEEPVPVVH
;
A
#
# COMPACT_ATOMS: atom_id res chain seq x y z
N MET A 1 7.42 -8.63 -13.81
CA MET A 1 6.05 -8.11 -13.87
C MET A 1 5.10 -8.86 -12.92
N VAL A 2 5.05 -10.19 -12.94
CA VAL A 2 4.23 -11.01 -12.00
C VAL A 2 4.51 -10.72 -10.53
N ALA A 3 5.80 -10.68 -10.15
CA ALA A 3 6.21 -10.39 -8.77
C ALA A 3 5.72 -9.02 -8.26
N TYR A 4 5.57 -8.04 -9.16
CA TYR A 4 5.06 -6.71 -8.82
C TYR A 4 3.60 -6.80 -8.35
N PHE A 5 2.72 -7.45 -9.12
CA PHE A 5 1.32 -7.64 -8.74
C PHE A 5 1.18 -8.49 -7.46
N LYS A 6 2.01 -9.54 -7.31
CA LYS A 6 2.03 -10.36 -6.08
C LYS A 6 2.46 -9.57 -4.84
N ASN A 7 3.42 -8.65 -4.97
CA ASN A 7 3.82 -7.79 -3.87
C ASN A 7 2.74 -6.75 -3.52
N GLN A 8 2.04 -6.21 -4.52
CA GLN A 8 0.90 -5.34 -4.25
C GLN A 8 -0.21 -6.07 -3.49
N LEU A 9 -0.53 -7.32 -3.88
CA LEU A 9 -1.48 -8.15 -3.13
C LEU A 9 -1.06 -8.35 -1.67
N ARG A 10 0.22 -8.61 -1.39
CA ARG A 10 0.73 -8.70 -0.01
C ARG A 10 0.53 -7.39 0.76
N GLY A 11 0.73 -6.24 0.11
CA GLY A 11 0.44 -4.94 0.70
C GLY A 11 -1.04 -4.77 1.06
N TYR A 12 -1.94 -5.14 0.15
CA TYR A 12 -3.39 -5.10 0.41
C TYR A 12 -3.83 -6.00 1.55
N ASP A 13 -3.23 -7.19 1.69
CA ASP A 13 -3.52 -8.12 2.79
C ASP A 13 -3.28 -7.47 4.17
N VAL A 14 -2.11 -6.85 4.36
CA VAL A 14 -1.76 -6.16 5.62
C VAL A 14 -2.73 -5.01 5.90
N VAL A 15 -3.08 -4.25 4.89
CA VAL A 15 -3.99 -3.10 5.04
C VAL A 15 -5.39 -3.55 5.40
N LEU A 16 -5.91 -4.57 4.72
CA LEU A 16 -7.23 -5.12 5.01
C LEU A 16 -7.31 -5.75 6.39
N ALA A 17 -6.29 -6.50 6.81
CA ALA A 17 -6.21 -7.02 8.16
C ALA A 17 -6.27 -5.88 9.20
N THR A 18 -5.51 -4.82 8.97
CA THR A 18 -5.47 -3.65 9.85
C THR A 18 -6.81 -2.92 9.91
N LEU A 19 -7.45 -2.68 8.76
CA LEU A 19 -8.78 -2.05 8.70
C LEU A 19 -9.86 -2.94 9.34
N GLY A 20 -9.75 -4.26 9.17
CA GLY A 20 -10.59 -5.25 9.85
C GLY A 20 -10.52 -5.11 11.36
N THR A 21 -9.31 -5.12 11.93
CA THR A 21 -9.11 -4.90 13.36
C THR A 21 -9.69 -3.57 13.82
N PHE A 22 -9.46 -2.48 13.08
CA PHE A 22 -10.04 -1.18 13.45
C PHE A 22 -11.57 -1.14 13.37
N SER A 23 -12.19 -1.88 12.45
CA SER A 23 -13.65 -1.96 12.34
C SER A 23 -14.32 -2.70 13.50
N GLU A 24 -13.58 -3.55 14.22
CA GLU A 24 -14.08 -4.32 15.35
C GLU A 24 -13.69 -3.75 16.71
N ASP A 25 -12.69 -2.86 16.76
CA ASP A 25 -12.17 -2.26 17.99
C ASP A 25 -12.85 -0.91 18.34
N ILE A 26 -12.38 -0.25 19.41
CA ILE A 26 -12.76 1.10 19.83
C ILE A 26 -12.60 2.15 18.71
N CYS A 27 -11.81 1.81 17.68
CA CYS A 27 -11.56 2.62 16.49
C CYS A 27 -12.65 2.51 15.42
N ARG A 28 -13.68 1.68 15.60
CA ARG A 28 -14.74 1.44 14.59
C ARG A 28 -15.50 2.69 14.16
N ASN A 29 -15.50 3.70 15.02
CA ASN A 29 -16.14 5.00 14.82
C ASN A 29 -15.13 6.08 14.39
N CYS A 30 -13.90 5.73 14.02
CA CYS A 30 -12.90 6.74 13.69
C CYS A 30 -13.13 7.33 12.30
N ILE A 31 -13.10 8.66 12.27
CA ILE A 31 -13.14 9.48 11.07
C ILE A 31 -12.09 8.98 10.09
N GLY A 32 -12.51 8.66 8.86
CA GLY A 32 -11.63 8.23 7.79
C GLY A 32 -11.50 6.71 7.61
N LEU A 33 -12.15 5.88 8.44
CA LEU A 33 -12.19 4.44 8.19
C LEU A 33 -13.00 4.10 6.91
N SER A 34 -14.12 4.80 6.67
CA SER A 34 -14.88 4.71 5.42
C SER A 34 -14.09 5.24 4.21
N GLY A 35 -13.39 6.36 4.40
CA GLY A 35 -12.44 6.87 3.41
C GLY A 35 -11.32 5.88 3.09
N ALA A 36 -10.80 5.17 4.08
CA ALA A 36 -9.77 4.15 3.93
C ALA A 36 -10.28 2.94 3.15
N GLN A 37 -11.43 2.39 3.52
CA GLN A 37 -12.09 1.32 2.79
C GLN A 37 -12.32 1.72 1.32
N THR A 38 -12.85 2.93 1.09
CA THR A 38 -13.07 3.46 -0.27
C THR A 38 -11.77 3.53 -1.07
N LYS A 39 -10.67 3.97 -0.47
CA LYS A 39 -9.36 4.04 -1.12
C LYS A 39 -8.82 2.65 -1.47
N VAL A 40 -8.95 1.68 -0.56
CA VAL A 40 -8.55 0.28 -0.81
C VAL A 40 -9.35 -0.30 -1.98
N ILE A 41 -10.68 -0.16 -1.95
CA ILE A 41 -11.57 -0.64 -3.02
C ILE A 41 -11.14 -0.02 -4.37
N LYS A 42 -10.94 1.29 -4.44
CA LYS A 42 -10.47 1.96 -5.66
C LYS A 42 -9.12 1.45 -6.13
N GLY A 43 -8.19 1.24 -5.20
CA GLY A 43 -6.86 0.69 -5.47
C GLY A 43 -6.92 -0.72 -6.05
N LEU A 44 -7.77 -1.59 -5.51
CA LEU A 44 -8.00 -2.94 -6.03
C LEU A 44 -8.62 -2.92 -7.45
N LYS A 45 -9.54 -1.99 -7.76
CA LYS A 45 -10.08 -1.84 -9.13
C LYS A 45 -8.97 -1.47 -10.10
N LYS A 46 -8.12 -0.53 -9.70
CA LYS A 46 -6.97 -0.12 -10.51
C LYS A 46 -6.01 -1.29 -10.72
N LEU A 47 -5.67 -2.04 -9.66
CA LEU A 47 -4.81 -3.21 -9.74
C LEU A 47 -5.33 -4.25 -10.73
N ARG A 48 -6.65 -4.51 -10.71
CA ARG A 48 -7.33 -5.37 -11.67
C ARG A 48 -7.15 -4.88 -13.10
N MET A 49 -7.45 -3.60 -13.36
CA MET A 49 -7.31 -3.00 -14.70
C MET A 49 -5.86 -3.02 -15.20
N ASP A 50 -4.90 -2.77 -14.32
CA ASP A 50 -3.47 -2.80 -14.66
C ASP A 50 -3.01 -4.23 -14.98
N LEU A 51 -3.55 -5.23 -14.27
CA LEU A 51 -3.28 -6.65 -14.55
C LEU A 51 -3.87 -7.09 -15.89
N GLU A 52 -5.12 -6.70 -16.20
CA GLU A 52 -5.78 -6.98 -17.48
C GLU A 52 -4.93 -6.49 -18.66
N LYS A 53 -4.39 -5.27 -18.55
CA LYS A 53 -3.54 -4.63 -19.57
C LYS A 53 -2.10 -5.13 -19.61
N SER A 54 -1.69 -5.95 -18.65
CA SER A 54 -0.30 -6.44 -18.58
C SER A 54 -0.04 -7.56 -19.59
N SER A 55 1.24 -7.74 -19.94
CA SER A 55 1.72 -8.82 -20.82
C SER A 55 1.93 -10.17 -20.10
N ILE A 56 1.44 -10.29 -18.87
CA ILE A 56 1.55 -11.53 -18.07
C ILE A 56 0.76 -12.67 -18.74
N PRO A 57 1.24 -13.92 -18.72
CA PRO A 57 0.46 -15.06 -19.21
C PRO A 57 -0.88 -15.22 -18.50
N GLU A 58 -1.95 -15.56 -19.21
CA GLU A 58 -3.31 -15.63 -18.65
C GLU A 58 -3.43 -16.58 -17.44
N MET A 59 -2.76 -17.73 -17.50
CA MET A 59 -2.72 -18.67 -16.37
C MET A 59 -2.15 -18.06 -15.08
N GLU A 60 -1.18 -17.14 -15.20
CA GLU A 60 -0.63 -16.43 -14.05
C GLU A 60 -1.51 -15.26 -13.60
N LYS A 61 -2.19 -14.59 -14.55
CA LYS A 61 -3.17 -13.54 -14.23
C LYS A 61 -4.33 -14.10 -13.43
N GLU A 62 -4.82 -15.28 -13.78
CA GLU A 62 -5.98 -15.89 -13.12
C GLU A 62 -5.78 -16.06 -11.62
N GLN A 63 -4.59 -16.51 -11.19
CA GLN A 63 -4.24 -16.61 -9.77
C GLN A 63 -4.25 -15.25 -9.07
N ILE A 64 -3.77 -14.20 -9.75
CA ILE A 64 -3.72 -12.86 -9.18
C ILE A 64 -5.13 -12.26 -9.13
N PHE A 65 -5.97 -12.47 -10.15
CA PHE A 65 -7.38 -12.05 -10.16
C PHE A 65 -8.16 -12.67 -9.00
N ILE A 66 -7.97 -13.97 -8.72
CA ILE A 66 -8.60 -14.62 -7.56
C ILE A 66 -8.23 -13.88 -6.26
N GLY A 67 -6.97 -13.51 -6.09
CA GLY A 67 -6.51 -12.71 -4.96
C GLY A 67 -7.16 -11.33 -4.90
N VAL A 68 -7.21 -10.61 -6.02
CA VAL A 68 -7.86 -9.29 -6.12
C VAL A 68 -9.34 -9.37 -5.74
N GLU A 69 -10.07 -10.35 -6.29
CA GLU A 69 -11.50 -10.54 -6.01
C GLU A 69 -11.77 -10.92 -4.55
N SER A 70 -10.91 -11.77 -3.96
CA SER A 70 -11.01 -12.11 -2.53
C SER A 70 -10.83 -10.88 -1.66
N PHE A 71 -9.84 -10.04 -1.96
CA PHE A 71 -9.61 -8.80 -1.22
C PHE A 71 -10.70 -7.77 -1.45
N PHE A 72 -11.31 -7.78 -2.63
CA PHE A 72 -12.48 -6.96 -2.93
C PHE A 72 -13.64 -7.27 -1.98
N LYS A 73 -13.98 -8.56 -1.86
CA LYS A 73 -15.03 -9.04 -0.96
C LYS A 73 -14.70 -8.75 0.51
N ALA A 74 -13.45 -8.94 0.91
CA ALA A 74 -12.99 -8.63 2.26
C ALA A 74 -13.15 -7.14 2.57
N ALA A 75 -12.76 -6.26 1.64
CA ALA A 75 -12.91 -4.82 1.78
C ALA A 75 -14.37 -4.40 1.92
N GLU A 76 -15.26 -4.90 1.06
CA GLU A 76 -16.70 -4.60 1.09
C GLU A 76 -17.40 -5.18 2.33
N GLY A 77 -16.91 -6.31 2.85
CA GLY A 77 -17.43 -6.97 4.05
C GLY A 77 -17.08 -6.26 5.37
N LEU A 78 -16.20 -5.26 5.36
CA LEU A 78 -15.87 -4.49 6.57
C LEU A 78 -17.10 -3.74 7.06
N LYS A 79 -17.57 -4.11 8.26
CA LYS A 79 -18.70 -3.46 8.93
C LYS A 79 -18.22 -2.15 9.54
N LEU A 80 -18.45 -1.06 8.84
CA LEU A 80 -18.14 0.27 9.34
C LEU A 80 -19.35 0.83 10.09
N ALA A 81 -19.11 1.41 11.27
CA ALA A 81 -20.14 2.17 11.96
C ALA A 81 -20.41 3.49 11.22
N GLU A 82 -21.58 4.10 11.46
CA GLU A 82 -21.80 5.50 11.05
C GLU A 82 -20.66 6.36 11.58
N GLU A 83 -20.14 7.26 10.74
CA GLU A 83 -19.00 8.10 11.09
C GLU A 83 -19.37 9.01 12.27
N LEU A 84 -18.94 8.61 13.46
CA LEU A 84 -19.01 9.41 14.67
C LEU A 84 -17.64 10.04 14.96
N SER A 85 -17.56 10.83 16.02
CA SER A 85 -16.29 11.36 16.49
C SER A 85 -15.38 10.22 16.96
N CYS A 86 -14.20 10.10 16.32
CA CYS A 86 -13.16 9.16 16.73
C CYS A 86 -12.83 9.37 18.22
N GLN A 87 -12.83 8.30 19.00
CA GLN A 87 -12.60 8.36 20.45
C GLN A 87 -11.22 8.95 20.80
N LYS A 88 -10.22 8.80 19.91
CA LYS A 88 -8.91 9.44 20.05
C LYS A 88 -8.98 10.96 19.84
N THR A 89 -9.64 11.40 18.77
CA THR A 89 -9.87 12.84 18.52
C THR A 89 -10.70 13.47 19.63
N ALA A 90 -11.62 12.69 20.23
CA ALA A 90 -12.39 13.09 21.40
C ALA A 90 -11.61 13.01 22.74
N GLY A 91 -10.33 12.59 22.73
CA GLY A 91 -9.50 12.49 23.94
C GLY A 91 -9.87 11.36 24.91
N GLN A 92 -10.71 10.42 24.48
CA GLN A 92 -11.24 9.29 25.27
C GLN A 92 -10.46 7.99 25.04
N CYS A 93 -9.59 7.93 24.02
CA CYS A 93 -8.76 6.77 23.74
C CYS A 93 -7.50 6.73 24.62
N LYS A 94 -7.27 5.61 25.31
CA LYS A 94 -6.07 5.36 26.14
C LYS A 94 -4.94 4.65 25.38
N ILE A 95 -5.18 4.24 24.14
CA ILE A 95 -4.14 3.72 23.25
C ILE A 95 -3.28 4.94 22.88
N GLY A 96 -2.00 4.89 23.22
CA GLY A 96 -1.06 6.00 23.03
C GLY A 96 -0.89 6.46 21.58
N PRO A 97 0.14 7.28 21.28
CA PRO A 97 0.38 7.76 19.92
C PRO A 97 0.66 6.59 18.96
N GLY A 98 -0.35 6.19 18.16
CA GLY A 98 -0.24 5.11 17.19
C GLY A 98 -1.54 4.70 16.47
N CYS A 99 -2.71 5.04 17.02
CA CYS A 99 -4.00 4.78 16.35
C CYS A 99 -4.18 5.66 15.09
N PHE A 100 -3.89 5.11 13.91
CA PHE A 100 -4.08 5.77 12.62
C PHE A 100 -4.55 4.77 11.54
N PRO A 101 -5.87 4.63 11.34
CA PRO A 101 -6.42 3.93 10.16
C PRO A 101 -5.85 4.43 8.83
N LEU A 102 -5.53 5.73 8.75
CA LEU A 102 -4.86 6.33 7.61
C LEU A 102 -3.38 5.96 7.49
N GLY A 103 -2.72 5.61 8.60
CA GLY A 103 -1.34 5.13 8.60
C GLY A 103 -1.20 3.78 7.90
N ALA A 104 -2.24 2.92 7.97
CA ALA A 104 -2.29 1.69 7.18
C ALA A 104 -2.31 1.99 5.67
N LEU A 105 -3.02 3.03 5.25
CA LEU A 105 -3.02 3.47 3.85
C LEU A 105 -1.68 4.10 3.44
N GLU A 106 -1.03 4.85 4.31
CA GLU A 106 0.32 5.37 4.05
C GLU A 106 1.32 4.22 3.87
N LEU A 107 1.23 3.19 4.71
CA LEU A 107 2.01 1.97 4.55
C LEU A 107 1.70 1.29 3.21
N MET A 108 0.42 1.21 2.82
CA MET A 108 0.03 0.71 1.50
C MET A 108 0.71 1.49 0.37
N ASN A 109 0.67 2.82 0.43
CA ASN A 109 1.31 3.66 -0.57
C ASN A 109 2.82 3.42 -0.61
N GLN A 110 3.49 3.29 0.54
CA GLN A 110 4.93 2.98 0.57
C GLN A 110 5.27 1.58 0.00
N ILE A 111 4.36 0.60 0.15
CA ILE A 111 4.56 -0.77 -0.37
C ILE A 111 4.19 -0.87 -1.86
N THR A 112 3.23 -0.06 -2.32
CA THR A 112 2.62 -0.18 -3.65
C THR A 112 3.04 0.91 -4.64
N GLU A 113 3.47 2.07 -4.16
CA GLU A 113 4.18 3.05 -4.98
C GLU A 113 5.54 2.47 -5.29
N HIS A 114 5.81 2.40 -6.59
CA HIS A 114 7.10 2.03 -7.10
C HIS A 114 8.21 2.75 -6.31
N ALA A 115 9.21 1.99 -5.86
CA ALA A 115 10.57 2.49 -5.76
C ALA A 115 11.11 2.81 -7.18
N ILE A 116 10.36 3.59 -7.97
CA ILE A 116 10.91 4.40 -9.03
C ILE A 116 11.23 5.70 -8.31
N LEU A 117 12.36 5.70 -7.59
CA LEU A 117 13.18 6.89 -7.72
C LEU A 117 13.43 7.01 -9.24
N PRO A 118 13.10 8.15 -9.87
CA PRO A 118 13.51 8.38 -11.25
C PRO A 118 14.97 7.95 -11.42
N GLU A 119 15.40 7.34 -12.52
CA GLU A 119 16.82 6.97 -12.70
C GLU A 119 17.77 8.13 -12.37
N LYS A 120 17.32 9.37 -12.60
CA LYS A 120 18.00 10.61 -12.18
C LYS A 120 18.18 10.74 -10.67
N GLU A 121 17.19 10.35 -9.88
CA GLU A 121 17.26 10.37 -8.41
C GLU A 121 18.04 9.19 -7.85
N VAL A 122 17.92 8.00 -8.45
CA VAL A 122 18.79 6.85 -8.11
C VAL A 122 20.25 7.20 -8.42
N SER A 123 20.53 7.80 -9.58
CA SER A 123 21.86 8.27 -9.97
C SER A 123 22.37 9.39 -9.06
N LYS A 124 21.51 10.33 -8.64
CA LYS A 124 21.88 11.36 -7.66
C LYS A 124 22.21 10.76 -6.30
N MET A 125 21.39 9.83 -5.79
CA MET A 125 21.66 9.16 -4.51
C MET A 125 22.90 8.29 -4.59
N ALA A 126 23.11 7.54 -5.68
CA ALA A 126 24.33 6.77 -5.91
C ALA A 126 25.57 7.68 -5.93
N LYS A 127 25.52 8.82 -6.62
CA LYS A 127 26.59 9.83 -6.63
C LYS A 127 26.85 10.43 -5.23
N LEU A 128 25.81 10.74 -4.47
CA LEU A 128 25.94 11.25 -3.10
C LEU A 128 26.56 10.22 -2.16
N ILE A 129 26.20 8.94 -2.32
CA ILE A 129 26.78 7.83 -1.54
C ILE A 129 28.25 7.60 -1.93
N CYS A 130 28.58 7.69 -3.22
CA CYS A 130 29.95 7.52 -3.72
C CYS A 130 30.88 8.68 -3.26
N GLN A 131 30.37 9.92 -3.27
CA GLN A 131 31.09 11.08 -2.72
C GLN A 131 31.31 10.98 -1.20
N ALA A 132 30.38 10.36 -0.48
CA ALA A 132 30.51 10.14 0.96
C ALA A 132 31.52 9.02 1.32
N CYS A 133 31.77 8.06 0.43
CA CYS A 133 32.73 6.97 0.66
C CYS A 133 34.14 7.23 0.12
N GLY A 134 34.35 8.32 -0.64
CA GLY A 134 35.67 8.73 -1.14
C GLY A 134 36.26 7.81 -2.21
N ALA A 135 35.47 6.94 -2.83
CA ALA A 135 35.92 6.08 -3.92
C ALA A 135 35.76 6.82 -5.26
N GLU A 136 36.86 7.04 -5.99
CA GLU A 136 36.81 7.51 -7.37
C GLU A 136 36.21 6.42 -8.27
N GLU A 137 35.14 6.73 -9.00
CA GLU A 137 34.57 5.82 -10.01
C GLU A 137 35.62 5.55 -11.10
N PRO A 138 35.91 4.27 -11.46
CA PRO A 138 36.70 3.99 -12.64
C PRO A 138 35.92 4.42 -13.88
N VAL A 139 36.49 5.36 -14.64
CA VAL A 139 35.96 5.83 -15.92
C VAL A 139 35.85 4.62 -16.87
N PRO A 140 34.67 4.30 -17.41
CA PRO A 140 34.56 3.25 -18.42
C PRO A 140 35.24 3.76 -19.71
N VAL A 141 36.40 3.19 -20.03
CA VAL A 141 37.04 3.38 -21.34
C VAL A 141 36.20 2.63 -22.36
N VAL A 142 35.51 3.38 -23.22
CA VAL A 142 34.82 2.84 -24.39
C VAL A 142 35.89 2.56 -25.46
N HIS A 143 36.11 1.29 -25.79
CA HIS A 143 36.76 0.85 -27.02
C HIS A 143 35.77 0.04 -27.84
#